data_AF-A0A1G7VNE3-F1
#
_entry.id   AF-A0A1G7VNE3-F1
#
_cell.length_a   1.000
_cell.length_b   1.000
_cell.length_c   1.000
_cell.angle_alpha   90.00
_cell.angle_beta   90.00
_cell.angle_gamma   90.00
#
_symmetry.space_group_name_H-M   'P 1'
#
loop_
_entity.id
_entity.type
_entity.pdbx_description
1 polymer ?
#
loop_
_entity_poly.entity_id
_entity_poly.type
_entity_poly.pdbx_seq_one_letter_code
_entity_poly.pdbx_strand_id
1 'polypeptide(L)'
;MSTQVSAVPHRVFRLLTVIWVGSLLTIGYAVAPVLFNSLDRIDAGALAAQMFRIEGVLGVVCGVLLLVLANVLIRRGNDAYRRLRWLIAGMLMCVLLGYFALQPFMNAIRIAALEAGTDVAHSPDAMRFGVLHGVSSLFYLIESLLAIALVWKLPTDAGVARAANGTEEGAQGAAGKGVTG
;
A
#
# COMPACT_ATOMS: atom_id res chain seq x y z
N MET A 1 14.49 35.19 -7.30
CA MET A 1 13.13 34.76 -6.91
C MET A 1 13.19 33.26 -6.61
N SER A 2 13.35 32.90 -5.35
CA SER A 2 13.34 31.50 -4.90
C SER A 2 11.92 30.97 -5.00
N THR A 3 11.64 30.17 -6.04
CA THR A 3 10.40 29.38 -6.12
C THR A 3 10.35 28.46 -4.91
N GLN A 4 9.57 28.83 -3.89
CA GLN A 4 9.24 27.90 -2.83
C GLN A 4 8.52 26.71 -3.46
N VAL A 5 9.20 25.57 -3.51
CA VAL A 5 8.57 24.31 -3.88
C VAL A 5 7.46 24.07 -2.86
N SER A 6 6.20 24.14 -3.29
CA SER A 6 5.04 23.95 -2.41
C SER A 6 5.22 22.66 -1.61
N ALA A 7 5.18 22.70 -0.28
CA ALA A 7 5.31 21.51 0.57
C ALA A 7 4.05 20.61 0.55
N VAL A 8 2.94 21.12 -0.01
CA VAL A 8 1.63 20.46 -0.06
C VAL A 8 1.69 19.05 -0.69
N PRO A 9 2.33 18.81 -1.85
CA PRO A 9 2.40 17.49 -2.48
C PRO A 9 3.10 16.45 -1.59
N HIS A 10 4.15 16.84 -0.85
CA HIS A 10 4.84 15.92 0.07
C HIS A 10 3.96 15.53 1.26
N ARG A 11 3.19 16.48 1.80
CA ARG A 11 2.25 16.23 2.91
C ARG A 11 1.11 15.32 2.48
N VAL A 12 0.51 15.58 1.31
CA VAL A 12 -0.56 14.73 0.75
C VAL A 12 -0.04 13.32 0.49
N PHE A 13 1.17 13.16 -0.06
CA PHE A 13 1.78 11.86 -0.27
C PHE A 13 1.92 11.06 1.03
N ARG A 14 2.39 11.70 2.09
CA ARG A 14 2.53 11.08 3.42
C ARG A 14 1.17 10.69 4.00
N LEU A 15 0.16 11.55 3.90
CA LEU A 15 -1.19 11.25 4.40
C LEU A 15 -1.80 10.05 3.69
N LEU A 16 -1.75 10.00 2.36
CA LEU A 16 -2.23 8.86 1.58
C LEU A 16 -1.49 7.57 1.96
N THR A 17 -0.17 7.66 2.16
CA THR A 17 0.64 6.51 2.59
C THR A 17 0.21 6.01 3.96
N VAL A 18 0.03 6.90 4.95
CA VAL A 18 -0.39 6.52 6.30
C VAL A 18 -1.80 5.92 6.30
N ILE A 19 -2.73 6.48 5.51
CA ILE A 19 -4.10 5.96 5.39
C ILE A 19 -4.08 4.53 4.86
N TRP A 20 -3.42 4.28 3.72
CA TRP A 20 -3.41 2.97 3.09
C TRP A 20 -2.62 1.94 3.91
N VAL A 21 -1.42 2.28 4.35
CA VAL A 21 -0.58 1.34 5.12
C VAL A 21 -1.24 1.04 6.48
N GLY A 22 -1.82 2.06 7.12
CA GLY A 22 -2.50 1.91 8.40
C GLY A 22 -3.76 1.05 8.31
N SER A 23 -4.58 1.25 7.27
CA SER A 23 -5.79 0.45 7.05
C SER A 23 -5.45 -1.01 6.73
N LEU A 24 -4.48 -1.23 5.82
CA LEU A 24 -3.97 -2.56 5.46
C LEU A 24 -3.53 -3.34 6.70
N LEU A 25 -2.67 -2.76 7.54
CA LEU A 25 -2.18 -3.46 8.73
C LEU A 25 -3.31 -3.70 9.75
N THR A 26 -4.19 -2.71 9.94
CA THR A 26 -5.29 -2.81 10.90
C THR A 26 -6.29 -3.89 10.50
N ILE A 27 -6.72 -3.91 9.23
CA ILE A 27 -7.74 -4.84 8.75
C ILE A 27 -7.22 -6.28 8.76
N GLY A 28 -6.00 -6.49 8.26
CA GLY A 28 -5.43 -7.84 8.12
C GLY A 28 -4.97 -8.46 9.44
N TYR A 29 -4.37 -7.67 10.33
CA TYR A 29 -3.70 -8.20 11.53
C TYR A 29 -4.43 -7.93 12.84
N ALA A 30 -5.44 -7.05 12.86
CA ALA A 30 -6.26 -6.81 14.05
C ALA A 30 -7.74 -7.15 13.82
N VAL A 31 -8.37 -6.55 12.80
CA VAL A 31 -9.82 -6.73 12.56
C VAL A 31 -10.14 -8.18 12.19
N ALA A 32 -9.46 -8.76 11.19
CA ALA A 32 -9.77 -10.13 10.76
C ALA A 32 -9.62 -11.16 11.91
N PRO A 33 -8.52 -11.19 12.70
CA PRO A 33 -8.44 -12.08 13.86
C PRO A 33 -9.55 -11.87 14.90
N VAL A 34 -9.90 -10.62 15.19
CA VAL A 34 -10.99 -10.30 16.12
C VAL A 34 -12.33 -10.84 15.60
N LEU A 35 -12.63 -10.68 14.31
CA LEU A 35 -13.87 -11.21 13.72
C LEU A 35 -13.97 -12.73 13.85
N PHE A 36 -12.91 -13.46 13.49
CA PHE A 36 -12.91 -14.93 13.57
C PHE A 36 -12.85 -15.48 15.00
N ASN A 37 -12.47 -14.65 15.98
CA ASN A 37 -12.50 -15.01 17.39
C ASN A 37 -13.83 -14.68 18.07
N SER A 38 -14.54 -13.66 17.59
CA SER A 38 -15.74 -13.12 18.25
C SER A 38 -17.07 -13.52 17.60
N LEU A 39 -17.06 -13.99 16.35
CA LEU A 39 -18.25 -14.39 15.60
C LEU A 39 -18.17 -15.86 15.17
N ASP A 40 -19.31 -16.44 14.78
CA ASP A 40 -19.29 -17.71 14.05
C ASP A 40 -18.62 -17.56 12.68
N ARG A 41 -18.22 -18.68 12.08
CA ARG A 41 -17.41 -18.67 10.85
C ARG A 41 -18.11 -18.05 9.65
N ILE A 42 -19.44 -18.19 9.57
CA ILE A 42 -20.22 -17.68 8.44
C ILE A 42 -20.26 -16.16 8.53
N ASP A 43 -20.64 -15.62 9.70
CA ASP A 43 -20.72 -14.18 9.92
C ASP A 43 -19.35 -13.51 9.88
N ALA A 44 -18.33 -14.13 10.48
CA ALA A 44 -16.95 -13.66 10.40
C ALA A 44 -16.46 -13.57 8.95
N GLY A 45 -16.70 -14.61 8.15
CA GLY A 45 -16.33 -14.65 6.74
C GLY A 45 -17.09 -13.62 5.90
N ALA A 46 -18.37 -13.38 6.20
CA ALA A 46 -19.19 -12.36 5.55
C ALA A 46 -18.62 -10.95 5.77
N LEU A 47 -18.39 -10.60 7.04
CA LEU A 47 -17.90 -9.28 7.43
C LEU A 47 -16.43 -9.06 7.01
N ALA A 48 -15.58 -10.08 7.12
CA ALA A 48 -14.20 -10.02 6.63
C ALA A 48 -14.15 -9.71 5.13
N ALA A 49 -14.96 -10.37 4.30
CA ALA A 49 -15.01 -10.09 2.87
C ALA A 49 -15.46 -8.66 2.55
N GLN A 50 -16.35 -8.08 3.37
CA GLN A 50 -16.74 -6.67 3.24
C GLN A 50 -15.61 -5.73 3.62
N MET A 51 -14.88 -5.99 4.70
CA MET A 51 -13.72 -5.18 5.11
C MET A 51 -12.62 -5.24 4.06
N PHE A 52 -12.29 -6.41 3.52
CA PHE A 52 -11.31 -6.55 2.44
C PHE A 52 -11.76 -5.92 1.13
N ARG A 53 -13.07 -5.83 0.84
CA ARG A 53 -13.58 -5.03 -0.29
C ARG A 53 -13.28 -3.55 -0.13
N ILE A 54 -13.56 -3.02 1.06
CA ILE A 54 -13.29 -1.60 1.36
C ILE A 54 -11.78 -1.34 1.24
N GLU A 55 -10.96 -2.21 1.83
CA GLU A 55 -9.50 -2.12 1.73
C GLU A 55 -9.01 -2.22 0.28
N GLY A 56 -9.53 -3.15 -0.51
CA GLY A 56 -9.13 -3.30 -1.91
C GLY A 56 -9.43 -2.05 -2.74
N VAL A 57 -10.60 -1.44 -2.56
CA VAL A 57 -10.95 -0.18 -3.24
C VAL A 57 -10.10 0.98 -2.72
N LEU A 58 -9.92 1.08 -1.40
CA LEU A 58 -9.08 2.10 -0.76
C LEU A 58 -7.64 2.03 -1.27
N GLY A 59 -7.07 0.82 -1.33
CA GLY A 59 -5.72 0.56 -1.81
C GLY A 59 -5.54 0.91 -3.29
N VAL A 60 -6.53 0.64 -4.15
CA VAL A 60 -6.50 1.08 -5.55
C VAL A 60 -6.51 2.62 -5.64
N VAL A 61 -7.42 3.28 -4.92
CA VAL A 61 -7.53 4.74 -4.94
C VAL A 61 -6.23 5.39 -4.42
N CYS A 62 -5.74 4.96 -3.25
CA CYS A 62 -4.50 5.47 -2.68
C CYS A 62 -3.30 5.16 -3.59
N GLY A 63 -3.19 3.95 -4.12
CA GLY A 63 -2.11 3.54 -5.00
C GLY A 63 -2.04 4.37 -6.27
N VAL A 64 -3.16 4.58 -6.96
CA VAL A 64 -3.22 5.43 -8.16
C VAL A 64 -2.83 6.87 -7.85
N LEU A 65 -3.40 7.46 -6.78
CA LEU A 65 -3.08 8.83 -6.37
C LEU A 65 -1.59 8.98 -6.01
N LEU A 66 -1.02 8.03 -5.28
CA LEU A 66 0.39 8.01 -4.91
C LEU A 66 1.31 7.87 -6.13
N LEU A 67 0.95 7.06 -7.13
CA LEU A 67 1.71 6.95 -8.38
C LEU A 67 1.69 8.23 -9.19
N VAL A 68 0.53 8.88 -9.32
CA VAL A 68 0.39 10.18 -9.97
C VAL A 68 1.26 11.21 -9.27
N LEU A 69 1.18 11.27 -7.94
CA LEU A 69 1.94 12.22 -7.13
C LEU A 69 3.45 11.94 -7.22
N ALA A 70 3.88 10.68 -7.13
CA ALA A 70 5.27 10.29 -7.32
C ALA A 70 5.80 10.75 -8.69
N ASN A 71 5.03 10.57 -9.77
CA ASN A 71 5.43 11.03 -11.10
C ASN A 71 5.56 12.56 -11.18
N VAL A 72 4.65 13.31 -10.54
CA VAL A 72 4.74 14.77 -10.47
C VAL A 72 6.01 15.20 -9.72
N LEU A 73 6.32 14.57 -8.59
CA LEU A 73 7.51 14.91 -7.80
C LEU A 73 8.83 14.54 -8.50
N ILE A 74 8.86 13.41 -9.23
CA ILE A 74 10.01 13.02 -10.04
C ILE A 74 10.25 14.04 -11.16
N ARG A 75 9.18 14.49 -11.86
CA ARG A 75 9.29 15.53 -12.90
C ARG A 75 9.77 16.89 -12.37
N ARG A 76 9.59 17.15 -11.06
CA ARG A 76 10.10 18.34 -10.37
C ARG A 76 11.55 18.17 -9.86
N GLY A 77 12.24 17.09 -10.24
CA GLY A 77 13.65 16.84 -9.91
C GLY A 77 13.87 16.06 -8.61
N ASN A 78 12.83 15.52 -7.97
CA ASN A 78 12.99 14.78 -6.72
C ASN A 78 13.16 13.27 -6.96
N ASP A 79 14.39 12.85 -7.28
CA ASP A 79 14.72 11.47 -7.62
C ASP A 79 14.49 10.46 -6.48
N ALA A 80 14.37 10.91 -5.23
CA ALA A 80 14.05 10.04 -4.11
C ALA A 80 12.74 9.27 -4.35
N TYR A 81 11.76 9.89 -5.01
CA TYR A 81 10.44 9.30 -5.30
C TYR A 81 10.47 8.21 -6.38
N ARG A 82 11.56 8.09 -7.15
CA ARG A 82 11.70 7.06 -8.19
C ARG A 82 11.68 5.65 -7.61
N ARG A 83 12.33 5.46 -6.46
CA ARG A 83 12.34 4.18 -5.73
C ARG A 83 10.98 3.90 -5.08
N LEU A 84 10.35 4.91 -4.49
CA LEU A 84 9.04 4.79 -3.85
C LEU A 84 7.96 4.41 -4.87
N ARG A 85 8.03 4.94 -6.09
CA ARG A 85 7.10 4.60 -7.19
C ARG A 85 7.03 3.09 -7.46
N TRP A 86 8.18 2.40 -7.43
CA TRP A 86 8.22 0.95 -7.66
C TRP A 86 7.64 0.15 -6.49
N LEU A 87 7.82 0.62 -5.25
CA LEU A 87 7.16 0.01 -4.09
C LEU A 87 5.64 0.17 -4.19
N ILE A 88 5.16 1.38 -4.49
CA ILE A 88 3.74 1.66 -4.67
C ILE A 88 3.14 0.82 -5.80
N ALA A 89 3.85 0.70 -6.93
CA ALA A 89 3.41 -0.14 -8.05
C ALA A 89 3.33 -1.63 -7.67
N GLY A 90 4.31 -2.12 -6.90
CA GLY A 90 4.29 -3.47 -6.35
C GLY A 90 3.11 -3.71 -5.42
N MET A 91 2.86 -2.79 -4.48
CA MET A 91 1.70 -2.86 -3.57
C MET A 91 0.39 -2.86 -4.35
N LEU A 92 0.23 -1.94 -5.31
CA LEU A 92 -0.98 -1.87 -6.14
C LEU A 92 -1.19 -3.17 -6.93
N MET A 93 -0.12 -3.77 -7.45
CA MET A 93 -0.22 -5.07 -8.11
C MET A 93 -0.67 -6.17 -7.15
N CYS A 94 -0.17 -6.18 -5.91
CA CYS A 94 -0.65 -7.11 -4.87
C CYS A 94 -2.14 -6.93 -4.59
N VAL A 95 -2.67 -5.71 -4.52
CA VAL A 95 -4.11 -5.46 -4.35
C VAL A 95 -4.91 -6.02 -5.53
N LEU A 96 -4.46 -5.73 -6.75
CA LEU A 96 -5.17 -6.17 -7.97
C LEU A 96 -5.20 -7.69 -8.08
N LEU A 97 -4.08 -8.38 -7.82
CA LEU A 97 -4.01 -9.83 -7.90
C LEU A 97 -4.66 -10.49 -6.68
N GLY A 98 -4.33 -10.04 -5.48
CA GLY A 98 -4.81 -10.60 -4.22
C GLY A 98 -6.32 -10.43 -4.02
N TYR A 99 -6.84 -9.23 -4.26
CA TYR A 99 -8.27 -8.97 -4.11
C TYR A 99 -9.02 -9.20 -5.43
N PHE A 100 -8.75 -8.40 -6.47
CA PHE A 100 -9.62 -8.39 -7.65
C PHE A 100 -9.54 -9.68 -8.48
N ALA A 101 -8.40 -10.36 -8.52
CA ALA A 101 -8.28 -11.63 -9.23
C ALA A 101 -8.70 -12.85 -8.40
N LEU A 102 -8.33 -12.94 -7.11
CA LEU A 102 -8.59 -14.14 -6.30
C LEU A 102 -9.92 -14.10 -5.52
N GLN A 103 -10.36 -12.93 -5.05
CA GLN A 103 -11.58 -12.81 -4.24
C GLN A 103 -12.85 -13.34 -4.92
N PRO A 104 -13.08 -13.13 -6.24
CA PRO A 104 -14.26 -13.66 -6.90
C PRO A 104 -14.38 -15.19 -6.79
N PHE A 105 -13.26 -15.91 -6.90
CA PHE A 105 -13.23 -17.37 -6.78
C PHE A 105 -13.50 -17.84 -5.34
N MET A 106 -12.91 -17.17 -4.35
CA MET A 106 -13.20 -17.48 -2.94
C MET A 106 -14.67 -17.22 -2.58
N ASN A 107 -15.24 -16.12 -3.10
CA ASN A 107 -16.63 -15.78 -2.85
C ASN A 107 -17.60 -16.75 -3.52
N ALA A 108 -17.26 -17.25 -4.72
CA ALA A 108 -18.06 -18.29 -5.39
C ALA A 108 -18.16 -19.57 -4.55
N ILE A 109 -17.05 -20.03 -3.99
CA ILE A 109 -17.04 -21.20 -3.09
C ILE A 109 -17.85 -20.91 -1.82
N ARG A 110 -17.71 -19.71 -1.24
CA ARG A 110 -18.47 -19.32 -0.05
C ARG A 110 -19.98 -19.34 -0.29
N ILE A 111 -20.44 -18.80 -1.42
CA ILE A 111 -21.86 -18.78 -1.79
C ILE A 111 -22.36 -20.22 -1.98
N ALA A 112 -21.62 -21.07 -2.69
CA ALA A 112 -22.01 -22.47 -2.89
C ALA A 112 -22.13 -23.24 -1.56
N ALA A 113 -21.23 -23.00 -0.61
CA ALA A 113 -21.31 -23.59 0.72
C ALA A 113 -22.56 -23.13 1.49
N LEU A 114 -22.86 -21.81 1.43
CA LEU A 114 -24.06 -21.24 2.05
C LEU A 114 -25.35 -21.79 1.45
N GLU A 115 -25.43 -21.94 0.13
CA GLU A 115 -26.58 -22.53 -0.56
C GLU A 115 -26.78 -24.00 -0.17
N ALA A 116 -25.70 -24.72 0.13
CA ALA A 116 -25.74 -26.08 0.66
C ALA A 116 -26.06 -26.14 2.17
N GLY A 117 -26.30 -25.00 2.83
CA GLY A 117 -26.63 -24.93 4.25
C GLY A 117 -25.46 -25.28 5.18
N THR A 118 -24.23 -25.15 4.71
CA THR A 118 -23.01 -25.48 5.47
C THR A 118 -21.98 -24.35 5.40
N ASP A 119 -20.90 -24.49 6.15
CA ASP A 119 -19.76 -23.56 6.05
C ASP A 119 -18.73 -24.05 5.02
N VAL A 120 -17.79 -23.18 4.68
CA VAL A 120 -16.74 -23.50 3.70
C VAL A 120 -15.85 -24.66 4.17
N ALA A 121 -15.64 -24.81 5.48
CA ALA A 121 -14.76 -25.82 6.05
C ALA A 121 -15.32 -27.25 5.92
N HIS A 122 -16.65 -27.39 5.92
CA HIS A 122 -17.34 -28.67 5.75
C HIS A 122 -17.84 -28.89 4.32
N SER A 123 -17.62 -27.93 3.42
CA SER A 123 -17.96 -28.05 2.00
C SER A 123 -16.96 -28.92 1.22
N PRO A 124 -17.37 -29.56 0.10
CA PRO A 124 -16.47 -30.31 -0.77
C PRO A 124 -15.28 -29.50 -1.30
N ASP A 125 -15.46 -28.18 -1.41
CA ASP A 125 -14.45 -27.25 -1.94
C ASP A 125 -13.53 -26.65 -0.85
N ALA A 126 -13.58 -27.15 0.39
CA ALA A 126 -12.79 -26.64 1.52
C ALA A 126 -11.28 -26.54 1.20
N MET A 127 -10.72 -27.57 0.56
CA MET A 127 -9.29 -27.59 0.19
C MET A 127 -8.96 -26.53 -0.87
N ARG A 128 -9.84 -26.36 -1.87
CA ARG A 128 -9.66 -25.37 -2.93
C ARG A 128 -9.75 -23.95 -2.37
N PHE A 129 -10.69 -23.71 -1.46
CA PHE A 129 -10.78 -22.46 -0.72
C PHE A 129 -9.51 -22.20 0.11
N GLY A 130 -9.01 -23.21 0.82
CA GLY A 130 -7.78 -23.11 1.61
C GLY A 130 -6.58 -22.68 0.77
N VAL A 131 -6.41 -23.25 -0.42
CA VAL A 131 -5.34 -22.85 -1.36
C VAL A 131 -5.53 -21.42 -1.84
N LEU A 132 -6.72 -21.04 -2.29
CA LEU A 132 -7.02 -19.67 -2.73
C LEU A 132 -6.77 -18.65 -1.60
N HIS A 133 -7.22 -18.98 -0.38
CA HIS A 133 -7.02 -18.15 0.79
C HIS A 133 -5.53 -18.02 1.15
N GLY A 134 -4.77 -19.12 1.08
CA GLY A 134 -3.32 -19.11 1.29
C GLY A 134 -2.57 -18.24 0.28
N VAL A 135 -2.91 -18.35 -1.01
CA VAL A 135 -2.31 -17.50 -2.06
C VAL A 135 -2.67 -16.03 -1.85
N SER A 136 -3.94 -15.74 -1.53
CA SER A 136 -4.37 -14.36 -1.20
C SER A 136 -3.64 -13.81 0.02
N SER A 137 -3.44 -14.64 1.05
CA SER A 137 -2.71 -14.29 2.27
C SER A 137 -1.23 -13.98 1.99
N LEU A 138 -0.63 -14.70 1.04
CA LEU A 138 0.74 -14.42 0.59
C LEU A 138 0.84 -13.06 -0.11
N PHE A 139 -0.10 -12.73 -1.01
CA PHE A 139 -0.16 -11.40 -1.61
C PHE A 139 -0.32 -10.31 -0.56
N TYR A 140 -1.20 -10.53 0.43
CA TYR A 140 -1.42 -9.58 1.53
C TYR A 140 -0.17 -9.39 2.40
N LEU A 141 0.55 -10.48 2.68
CA LEU A 141 1.81 -10.43 3.43
C LEU A 141 2.88 -9.65 2.67
N ILE A 142 3.08 -9.95 1.39
CA ILE A 142 4.04 -9.25 0.54
C ILE A 142 3.68 -7.77 0.47
N GLU A 143 2.40 -7.43 0.27
CA GLU A 143 1.92 -6.05 0.27
C GLU A 143 2.25 -5.36 1.60
N SER A 144 2.00 -6.03 2.74
CA SER A 144 2.28 -5.48 4.07
C SER A 144 3.77 -5.21 4.30
N LEU A 145 4.65 -6.09 3.80
CA LEU A 145 6.09 -5.89 3.86
C LEU A 145 6.54 -4.70 2.98
N LEU A 146 5.97 -4.58 1.77
CA LEU A 146 6.22 -3.43 0.89
C LEU A 146 5.69 -2.13 1.49
N ALA A 147 4.54 -2.18 2.17
CA ALA A 147 3.91 -1.07 2.86
C ALA A 147 4.80 -0.54 4.01
N ILE A 148 5.32 -1.45 4.84
CA ILE A 148 6.29 -1.12 5.89
C ILE A 148 7.57 -0.52 5.28
N ALA A 149 8.09 -1.13 4.20
CA ALA A 149 9.26 -0.60 3.50
C ALA A 149 9.02 0.79 2.89
N LEU A 150 7.81 1.06 2.38
CA LEU A 150 7.42 2.35 1.87
C LEU A 150 7.45 3.41 2.98
N VAL A 151 6.84 3.13 4.14
CA VAL A 151 6.86 4.02 5.31
C VAL A 151 8.30 4.29 5.76
N TRP A 152 9.13 3.25 5.83
CA TRP A 152 10.54 3.37 6.24
C TRP A 152 11.37 4.25 5.29
N LYS A 153 11.00 4.31 4.01
CA LYS A 153 11.71 5.09 2.99
C LYS A 153 11.09 6.46 2.70
N LEU A 154 10.03 6.85 3.42
CA LEU A 154 9.45 8.18 3.26
C LEU A 154 10.47 9.27 3.60
N PRO A 155 10.69 10.28 2.73
CA PRO A 155 11.55 11.42 3.06
C PRO A 155 11.00 12.18 4.26
N THR A 156 11.84 12.37 5.28
CA THR A 156 11.54 13.25 6.43
C THR A 156 11.90 14.70 6.10
N ASP A 157 11.29 15.65 6.80
CA ASP A 157 11.53 17.08 6.60
C ASP A 157 13.03 17.45 6.79
N ALA A 158 13.74 16.73 7.66
CA ALA A 158 15.19 16.85 7.84
C ALA A 158 16.01 16.30 6.66
N GLY A 159 15.55 15.21 6.02
CA GLY A 159 16.17 14.65 4.82
C GLY A 159 15.99 15.54 3.59
N VAL A 160 14.83 16.20 3.49
CA VAL A 160 14.56 17.20 2.44
C VAL A 160 15.41 18.46 2.65
N ALA A 161 15.54 18.95 3.89
CA ALA A 161 16.38 20.11 4.21
C ALA A 161 17.88 19.86 3.97
N ARG A 162 18.40 18.68 4.32
CA ARG A 162 19.79 18.30 4.04
C ARG A 162 20.08 18.19 2.55
N ALA A 163 19.15 17.65 1.76
CA ALA A 163 19.30 17.56 0.31
C ALA A 163 19.35 18.96 -0.33
N ALA A 164 18.57 19.92 0.17
CA ALA A 164 18.59 21.31 -0.28
C ALA A 164 19.92 22.02 0.06
N ASN A 165 20.44 21.88 1.28
CA ASN A 165 21.71 22.50 1.68
C ASN A 165 22.93 21.93 0.94
N GLY A 166 22.97 20.61 0.65
CA GLY A 166 24.09 19.99 -0.06
C GLY A 166 24.25 20.47 -1.51
N THR A 167 23.15 20.85 -2.17
CA THR A 167 23.17 21.47 -3.51
C THR A 167 23.67 22.91 -3.50
N GLU A 168 23.45 23.67 -2.42
CA GLU A 168 23.92 25.06 -2.28
C GLU A 168 25.41 25.14 -1.97
N GLU A 169 25.93 24.28 -1.09
CA GLU A 169 27.37 24.21 -0.79
C GLU A 169 28.20 23.74 -2.01
N GLY A 170 27.68 22.79 -2.80
CA GLY A 170 28.33 22.34 -4.03
C GLY A 170 28.42 23.42 -5.11
N ALA A 171 27.41 24.29 -5.19
CA ALA A 171 27.41 25.44 -6.11
C ALA A 171 28.38 26.56 -5.66
N GLN A 172 28.48 26.82 -4.35
CA GLN A 172 29.40 27.82 -3.80
C GLN A 172 30.88 27.36 -3.87
N GLY A 173 31.15 26.08 -3.63
CA GLY A 173 32.49 25.50 -3.76
C GLY A 173 33.04 25.46 -5.19
N ALA A 174 32.17 25.41 -6.19
CA ALA A 174 32.54 25.53 -7.61
C ALA A 174 32.83 26.98 -8.02
N ALA A 175 32.09 27.95 -7.49
CA ALA A 175 32.31 29.38 -7.76
C ALA A 175 33.60 29.94 -7.13
N GLY A 176 34.01 29.40 -5.97
CA GLY A 176 35.23 29.84 -5.27
C GLY A 176 36.55 29.43 -5.93
N LYS A 177 36.54 28.50 -6.89
CA LYS A 177 37.76 28.00 -7.58
C LYS A 177 38.09 28.73 -8.88
N GLY A 178 37.28 29.71 -9.30
CA GLY A 178 37.46 30.44 -10.56
C GLY A 178 38.11 31.83 -10.47
N VAL A 179 38.51 32.29 -9.28
CA VAL A 179 38.95 33.70 -9.04
C VAL A 179 40.43 33.81 -8.64
N THR A 180 41.20 32.73 -8.73
CA THR A 180 42.66 32.76 -8.55
C THR A 180 43.35 32.22 -9.80
N GLY A 181 43.48 33.08 -10.81
CA GLY A 181 44.21 32.82 -12.05
C GLY A 181 44.61 34.14 -12.68
#